data_AF-A0A330HAH0-F1
#
_entry.id   AF-A0A330HAH0-F1
#
_cell.length_a   1.000
_cell.length_b   1.000
_cell.length_c   1.000
_cell.angle_alpha   90.00
_cell.angle_beta   90.00
_cell.angle_gamma   90.00
#
_symmetry.space_group_name_H-M   'P 1'
#
loop_
_entity.id
_entity.type
_entity.pdbx_description
1 polymer ?
#
loop_
_entity_poly.entity_id
_entity_poly.type
_entity_poly.pdbx_seq_one_letter_code
_entity_poly.pdbx_strand_id
1 'polypeptide(L)' 'MALGSTGFEPTRYTVHVNGPWCITFEFDGEDAARVDFEQYH' A
#
# COMPACT_ATOMS: atom_id res chain seq x y z
N MET A 1 -21.00 -20.80 8.31
CA MET A 1 -20.28 -19.89 9.21
C MET A 1 -18.89 -19.70 8.65
N ALA A 2 -18.56 -18.52 8.12
CA ALA A 2 -17.22 -18.23 7.64
C ALA A 2 -16.33 -17.95 8.85
N LEU A 3 -15.25 -18.72 9.00
CA LEU A 3 -14.22 -18.43 10.00
C LEU A 3 -13.53 -17.14 9.55
N GLY A 4 -13.71 -16.07 10.31
CA GLY A 4 -13.01 -14.81 10.07
C GLY A 4 -11.51 -15.05 10.14
N SER A 5 -10.80 -14.78 9.04
CA SER A 5 -9.35 -14.70 9.05
C SER A 5 -8.97 -13.56 9.99
N THR A 6 -8.32 -13.87 11.11
CA THR A 6 -7.66 -12.87 11.95
C THR A 6 -6.76 -12.03 11.04
N GLY A 7 -7.05 -10.73 10.96
CA GLY A 7 -6.71 -9.85 9.86
C GLY A 7 -5.21 -9.67 9.67
N PHE A 8 -4.73 -10.05 8.49
CA PHE A 8 -3.46 -9.56 7.99
C PHE A 8 -3.68 -8.14 7.48
N GLU A 9 -3.11 -7.16 8.17
CA GLU A 9 -2.99 -5.79 7.67
C GLU A 9 -1.63 -5.66 6.98
N PRO A 10 -1.59 -5.67 5.63
CA PRO A 10 -0.35 -5.57 4.89
C PRO A 10 0.36 -4.24 5.17
N THR A 11 1.69 -4.30 5.26
CA THR A 11 2.52 -3.09 5.39
C THR A 11 2.36 -2.23 4.15
N ARG A 12 2.04 -0.95 4.35
CA ARG A 12 1.97 0.06 3.28
C ARG A 12 3.30 0.79 3.19
N TYR A 13 3.85 0.83 1.98
CA TYR A 13 5.07 1.54 1.63
C TYR A 13 4.72 2.83 0.90
N THR A 14 5.59 3.84 1.02
CA THR A 14 5.44 5.13 0.36
C THR A 14 6.73 5.50 -0.34
N VAL A 15 6.65 5.87 -1.61
CA VAL A 15 7.77 6.42 -2.40
C VAL A 15 7.42 7.83 -2.83
N HIS A 16 8.30 8.79 -2.50
CA HIS A 16 8.16 10.17 -2.95
C HIS A 16 8.65 10.29 -4.40
N VAL A 17 7.84 10.88 -5.28
CA VAL A 17 8.15 11.02 -6.70
C VAL A 17 8.68 12.43 -6.99
N ASN A 18 7.85 13.45 -6.84
CA ASN A 18 8.22 14.83 -7.05
C ASN A 18 7.30 15.81 -6.29
N GLY A 19 7.89 16.86 -5.71
CA GLY A 19 7.11 17.83 -4.94
C GLY A 19 6.21 17.14 -3.91
N PRO A 20 4.88 17.38 -3.93
CA PRO A 20 3.94 16.75 -3.02
C PRO A 20 3.48 15.35 -3.44
N TRP A 21 3.94 14.81 -4.58
CA TRP A 21 3.42 13.55 -5.11
C TRP A 21 4.14 12.32 -4.56
N CYS A 22 3.35 11.34 -4.14
CA CYS A 22 3.79 10.05 -3.60
C CYS A 22 3.04 8.89 -4.26
N ILE A 23 3.68 7.72 -4.32
CA ILE A 23 3.04 6.44 -4.62
C ILE A 23 2.97 5.64 -3.33
N THR A 24 1.79 5.10 -3.01
CA THR A 24 1.62 4.16 -1.90
C THR A 24 1.22 2.77 -2.40
N PHE A 25 1.77 1.72 -1.81
CA PHE A 25 1.53 0.33 -2.24
C PHE A 25 1.77 -0.68 -1.12
N GLU A 26 1.23 -1.87 -1.28
CA GLU A 26 1.58 -3.05 -0.49
C GLU A 26 2.59 -3.89 -1.27
N PHE A 27 3.50 -4.57 -0.57
CA PHE A 27 4.50 -5.43 -1.18
C PHE A 27 4.65 -6.72 -0.39
N ASP A 28 4.56 -7.87 -1.08
CA ASP A 28 4.70 -9.20 -0.48
C ASP A 28 6.08 -9.83 -0.69
N GLY A 29 6.98 -9.13 -1.38
CA GLY A 29 8.31 -9.63 -1.76
C GLY A 29 8.46 -9.93 -3.25
N GLU A 30 7.35 -10.05 -3.98
CA GLU A 30 7.32 -10.34 -5.41
C GLU A 30 6.52 -9.28 -6.16
N ASP A 31 5.29 -9.03 -5.73
CA ASP A 31 4.34 -8.16 -6.41
C ASP A 31 3.96 -6.93 -5.58
N ALA A 32 3.72 -5.82 -6.28
CA ALA A 32 3.12 -4.63 -5.70
C ALA A 32 1.59 -4.68 -5.89
N ALA A 33 0.84 -4.48 -4.80
CA ALA A 33 -0.62 -4.47 -4.81
C ALA A 33 -1.17 -3.16 -4.24
N ARG A 34 -2.44 -2.88 -4.56
CA ARG A 34 -3.17 -1.68 -4.12
C ARG A 34 -2.34 -0.40 -4.32
N VAL A 35 -1.83 -0.21 -5.54
CA VAL A 35 -0.96 0.91 -5.86
C VAL A 35 -1.81 2.16 -6.06
N ASP A 36 -1.54 3.20 -5.27
CA ASP A 36 -2.22 4.48 -5.32
C ASP A 36 -1.23 5.61 -5.62
N PHE A 37 -1.68 6.63 -6.37
CA PHE A 37 -0.92 7.85 -6.64
C PHE A 37 -1.59 9.02 -5.92
N GLU A 38 -0.90 9.55 -4.92
CA GLU A 38 -1.46 10.45 -3.93
C GLU A 38 -0.65 11.74 -3.84
N GLN A 39 -1.31 12.82 -3.45
CA GLN A 39 -0.66 14.09 -3.17
C GLN A 39 -0.63 14.30 -1.65
N TYR A 40 0.56 14.43 -1.08
CA TYR A 40 0.75 14.99 0.24
C TYR A 40 0.51 16.50 0.16
N HIS A 41 -0.71 16.91 0.51
CA HIS A 41 -1.11 18.32 0.58
C HIS A 41 -0.29 19.12 1.58
#